data_AF-A0A968QGN3-F1
#
_entry.id   AF-A0A968QGN3-F1
#
_cell.length_a   1.000
_cell.length_b   1.000
_cell.length_c   1.000
_cell.angle_alpha   90.00
_cell.angle_beta   90.00
_cell.angle_gamma   90.00
#
_symmetry.space_group_name_H-M   'P 1'
#
loop_
_entity.id
_entity.type
_entity.pdbx_description
1 polymer ?
#
loop_
_entity_poly.entity_id
_entity_poly.type
_entity_poly.pdbx_seq_one_letter_code
_entity_poly.pdbx_strand_id
1 'polypeptide(L)' 'IWGGRAKIRCVLYMAALVAIRFNPQIKAFYERLIQKGKLKKVAIIACMHKLLIVLNAMMKNNQTWVTSNN' A
#
# COMPACT_ATOMS: atom_id res chain seq x y z
N ILE A 1 -5.23 11.71 16.42
CA ILE A 1 -6.27 10.70 16.02
C ILE A 1 -5.89 9.34 16.60
N TRP A 2 -6.31 9.05 17.83
CA TRP A 2 -6.12 7.75 18.48
C TRP A 2 -7.48 7.07 18.57
N GLY A 3 -7.81 6.24 17.59
CA GLY A 3 -9.13 5.63 17.49
C GLY A 3 -9.04 4.22 16.91
N GLY A 4 -9.36 3.23 17.75
CA GLY A 4 -9.84 1.85 17.53
C GLY A 4 -9.10 0.89 16.59
N ARG A 5 -8.50 1.38 15.52
CA ARG A 5 -7.99 0.60 14.38
C ARG A 5 -6.48 0.45 14.40
N ALA A 6 -5.86 0.41 15.58
CA ALA A 6 -4.42 0.21 15.71
C ALA A 6 -3.99 -1.15 15.13
N LYS A 7 -4.77 -2.21 15.41
CA LYS A 7 -4.56 -3.55 14.83
C LYS A 7 -4.58 -3.52 13.30
N ILE A 8 -5.56 -2.84 12.70
CA ILE A 8 -5.69 -2.73 11.24
C ILE A 8 -4.49 -1.98 10.65
N ARG A 9 -4.01 -0.91 11.30
CA ARG A 9 -2.79 -0.22 10.87
C ARG A 9 -1.56 -1.11 10.94
N CYS A 10 -1.40 -1.92 11.99
CA CYS A 10 -0.29 -2.86 12.09
C CYS A 10 -0.35 -3.92 10.98
N VAL A 11 -1.51 -4.53 10.76
CA VAL A 11 -1.70 -5.52 9.69
C VAL A 11 -1.43 -4.90 8.32
N LEU A 12 -1.97 -3.72 8.06
CA LEU A 12 -1.80 -3.02 6.80
C LEU A 12 -0.36 -2.53 6.60
N TYR A 13 0.35 -2.18 7.67
CA TYR A 13 1.77 -1.85 7.63
C TYR A 13 2.61 -3.06 7.23
N MET A 14 2.35 -4.22 7.84
CA MET A 14 3.03 -5.48 7.47
C MET A 14 2.70 -5.89 6.03
N ALA A 15 1.43 -5.78 5.63
CA ALA A 15 1.00 -6.03 4.25
C ALA A 15 1.70 -5.09 3.25
N ALA A 16 1.81 -3.80 3.58
CA ALA A 16 2.54 -2.83 2.76
C ALA A 16 4.02 -3.17 2.64
N LEU A 17 4.66 -3.64 3.71
CA LEU A 17 6.07 -4.05 3.70
C LEU A 17 6.32 -5.24 2.76
N VAL A 18 5.44 -6.25 2.82
CA VAL A 18 5.47 -7.40 1.93
C VAL A 18 5.18 -6.96 0.49
N ALA A 19 4.18 -6.11 0.27
CA ALA A 19 3.85 -5.62 -1.06
C ALA A 19 5.01 -4.82 -1.70
N ILE A 20 5.75 -4.04 -0.93
CA ILE A 20 6.94 -3.34 -1.42
C ILE A 20 8.04 -4.34 -1.86
N ARG A 21 8.17 -5.49 -1.20
CA ARG A 21 9.16 -6.53 -1.57
C ARG A 21 8.74 -7.35 -2.79
N PHE A 22 7.49 -7.80 -2.84
CA PHE A 22 7.04 -8.80 -3.81
C PHE A 22 6.24 -8.25 -4.99
N ASN A 23 5.60 -7.08 -4.85
CA ASN A 23 4.79 -6.49 -5.92
C ASN A 23 5.58 -5.38 -6.64
N PRO A 24 6.01 -5.60 -7.90
CA PRO A 24 6.81 -4.63 -8.64
C PRO A 24 6.09 -3.28 -8.83
N GLN A 25 4.76 -3.28 -8.95
CA GLN A 25 3.96 -2.06 -9.05
C GLN A 25 4.01 -1.20 -7.78
N ILE A 26 3.99 -1.84 -6.60
CA ILE A 26 4.06 -1.12 -5.30
C ILE A 26 5.50 -0.72 -5.01
N LYS A 27 6.47 -1.56 -5.37
CA LYS A 27 7.90 -1.24 -5.30
C LYS A 27 8.23 0.00 -6.14
N ALA A 28 7.81 0.05 -7.40
CA ALA A 28 8.03 1.20 -8.27
C ALA A 28 7.39 2.48 -7.72
N PHE A 29 6.20 2.37 -7.12
CA PHE A 29 5.55 3.50 -6.46
C PHE A 29 6.34 4.00 -5.23
N TYR A 30 6.83 3.06 -4.41
CA TYR A 30 7.69 3.35 -3.26
C TYR A 30 9.00 4.02 -3.70
N GLU A 31 9.70 3.45 -4.68
CA GLU A 31 10.95 3.99 -5.21
C GLU A 31 10.77 5.38 -5.81
N ARG A 32 9.69 5.62 -6.55
CA ARG A 32 9.34 6.96 -7.06
C ARG A 32 9.13 7.98 -5.94
N LEU A 33 8.58 7.56 -4.79
CA LEU A 33 8.41 8.44 -3.63
C LEU A 33 9.74 8.74 -2.94
N ILE A 34 10.64 7.75 -2.85
CA ILE A 34 12.00 7.93 -2.31
C ILE A 34 12.85 8.82 -3.21
N GLN A 35 12.80 8.62 -4.53
CA GLN A 35 13.50 9.45 -5.51
C GLN A 35 13.05 10.92 -5.47
N LYS A 36 11.79 11.18 -5.10
CA LYS A 36 11.26 12.52 -4.85
C LYS A 36 11.75 13.15 -3.53
N GLY A 37 12.69 12.52 -2.82
CA GLY A 37 13.25 13.01 -1.57
C GLY A 37 12.35 12.83 -0.35
N LYS A 38 11.28 12.04 -0.44
CA LYS A 38 10.39 11.82 0.71
C LYS A 38 11.00 10.86 1.72
N LEU A 39 10.72 11.10 3.00
CA LEU A 39 11.13 10.18 4.07
C LEU A 39 10.54 8.78 3.84
N LYS A 40 11.36 7.75 4.09
CA LYS A 40 10.98 6.33 3.96
C LYS A 40 9.67 6.01 4.68
N LYS A 41 9.49 6.56 5.88
CA LYS A 41 8.26 6.38 6.68
C LYS A 41 7.01 6.93 5.97
N VAL A 42 7.13 8.09 5.32
CA VAL A 42 6.03 8.71 4.55
C VAL A 42 5.74 7.89 3.30
N ALA A 43 6.77 7.37 2.63
CA ALA A 43 6.60 6.50 1.48
C ALA A 43 5.86 5.20 1.84
N ILE A 44 6.18 4.57 2.99
CA ILE A 44 5.46 3.38 3.47
C ILE A 44 3.99 3.72 3.79
N ILE A 45 3.72 4.85 4.47
CA ILE A 45 2.34 5.27 4.77
C ILE A 45 1.55 5.55 3.47
N ALA A 46 2.19 6.12 2.46
CA ALA A 46 1.56 6.33 1.15
C ALA A 46 1.26 5.01 0.42
N CYS A 47 2.18 4.03 0.47
CA CYS A 47 1.93 2.68 -0.04
C CYS A 47 0.76 2.01 0.70
N MET A 48 0.73 2.14 2.02
CA MET A 48 -0.34 1.63 2.89
C MET A 48 -1.70 2.21 2.48
N HIS A 49 -1.78 3.51 2.22
CA HIS A 49 -3.00 4.18 1.76
C HIS A 49 -3.41 3.70 0.36
N LYS A 50 -2.46 3.52 -0.56
CA LYS A 50 -2.73 2.99 -1.91
C LYS A 50 -3.27 1.57 -1.85
N LEU A 51 -2.72 0.72 -0.98
CA LEU A 51 -3.23 -0.63 -0.71
C LEU A 51 -4.66 -0.60 -0.16
N LEU A 52 -4.94 0.28 0.80
CA LEU A 52 -6.29 0.42 1.36
C LEU A 52 -7.32 0.78 0.29
N ILE A 53 -6.99 1.74 -0.58
CA ILE A 53 -7.88 2.19 -1.66
C ILE A 53 -8.15 1.04 -2.63
N VAL A 54 -7.10 0.31 -3.03
CA VAL A 54 -7.21 -0.83 -3.93
C VAL A 54 -8.08 -1.93 -3.31
N LEU A 55 -7.85 -2.27 -2.05
CA LEU A 55 -8.65 -3.26 -1.33
C LEU A 55 -10.11 -2.82 -1.20
N ASN A 56 -10.35 -1.55 -0.88
CA ASN A 56 -11.71 -1.01 -0.80
C ASN A 56 -12.42 -1.01 -2.16
N ALA A 57 -11.70 -0.73 -3.25
CA ALA A 57 -12.23 -0.81 -4.60
C ALA A 57 -12.54 -2.26 -5.01
N MET A 58 -11.67 -3.22 -4.67
CA MET A 58 -11.92 -4.65 -4.88
C MET A 58 -13.16 -5.12 -4.14
N MET A 59 -13.29 -4.79 -2.85
CA MET A 59 -14.44 -5.18 -2.05
C MET A 59 -15.74 -4.60 -2.61
N LYS A 60 -15.70 -3.34 -3.09
CA LYS A 60 -16.86 -2.69 -3.69
C LYS A 60 -17.26 -3.31 -5.03
N ASN A 61 -16.28 -3.70 -5.85
CA ASN A 61 -16.52 -4.27 -7.18
C ASN A 61 -16.59 -5.80 -7.18
N ASN A 62 -16.40 -6.47 -6.04
CA ASN A 62 -16.19 -7.92 -5.92
C ASN A 62 -15.15 -8.47 -6.94
N GLN A 63 -14.14 -7.65 -7.26
CA GLN A 63 -13.13 -7.95 -8.27
C GLN A 63 -11.82 -8.34 -7.59
N THR A 64 -11.14 -9.36 -8.13
CA THR A 64 -9.82 -9.77 -7.67
C THR A 64 -8.74 -8.78 -8.14
N TRP A 65 -7.53 -8.88 -7.57
CA TRP A 65 -6.43 -8.00 -7.94
C TRP A 65 -6.13 -8.11 -9.44
N VAL A 66 -6.38 -7.01 -10.15
CA VAL A 66 -6.10 -6.90 -11.58
C VAL A 66 -4.61 -6.65 -11.72
N THR A 67 -3.82 -7.72 -11.84
CA THR A 67 -2.47 -7.67 -12.39
C THR A 67 -2.62 -7.25 -13.85
N SER A 68 -2.55 -5.95 -14.15
CA SER A 68 -2.42 -5.49 -15.53
C SER A 68 -1.02 -5.88 -16.01
N ASN A 69 -0.87 -7.16 -16.34
CA ASN A 69 0.25 -7.72 -17.06
C ASN A 69 0.03 -7.33 -18.52
N ASN A 70 0.73 -6.28 -18.97
CA ASN A 70 0.85 -5.96 -20.39
C ASN A 70 1.97 -6.81 -20.97
#